data_AF-A0ABD0RDH1-F1
#
_entry.id   AF-A0ABD0RDH1-F1
#
_cell.length_a   1.000
_cell.length_b   1.000
_cell.length_c   1.000
_cell.angle_alpha   90.00
_cell.angle_beta   90.00
_cell.angle_gamma   90.00
#
_symmetry.space_group_name_H-M   'P 1'
#
loop_
_entity.id
_entity.type
_entity.pdbx_description
1 polymer ?
#
loop_
_entity_poly.entity_id
_entity_poly.type
_entity_poly.pdbx_seq_one_letter_code
_entity_poly.pdbx_strand_id
1 'polypeptide(L)'
;HDLLSGQNLLVLTANGLNTLDVRELCILLVQSDNSLLPAVCHSYNNGTGPYGRCQEAENCKRLHICEKYLRGPCDCTRAHDFYEPHPLKTLQDRGITPELMAIIKDLYSNIEVLRHLSKATSAPNAAGPNARRGPNSQNRRPSTGFNAGRGQEAQRLPYNNT
;
A
#
# COMPACT_ATOMS: atom_id res chain seq x y z
N HIS A 1 -20.30 -25.09 -1.79
CA HIS A 1 -20.70 -23.85 -2.47
C HIS A 1 -20.59 -24.07 -3.96
N ASP A 2 -21.64 -23.80 -4.73
CA ASP A 2 -21.67 -23.98 -6.19
C ASP A 2 -21.83 -22.61 -6.86
N LEU A 3 -20.78 -22.19 -7.57
CA LEU A 3 -20.74 -20.93 -8.33
C LEU A 3 -21.78 -20.91 -9.45
N LEU A 4 -22.17 -22.07 -9.98
CA LEU A 4 -23.14 -22.21 -11.07
C LEU A 4 -24.55 -22.55 -10.58
N SER A 5 -24.82 -22.38 -9.28
CA SER A 5 -26.17 -22.52 -8.74
C SER A 5 -27.17 -21.64 -9.48
N GLY A 6 -28.44 -22.07 -9.57
CA GLY A 6 -29.46 -21.37 -10.36
C GLY A 6 -29.61 -19.89 -10.02
N GLN A 7 -29.46 -19.51 -8.74
CA GLN A 7 -29.49 -18.11 -8.32
C GLN A 7 -28.28 -17.32 -8.85
N ASN A 8 -27.09 -17.91 -8.81
CA ASN A 8 -25.87 -17.26 -9.32
C ASN A 8 -25.91 -17.14 -10.84
N LEU A 9 -26.48 -18.11 -11.56
CA LEU A 9 -26.60 -18.06 -13.01
C LEU A 9 -27.38 -16.83 -13.49
N LEU A 10 -28.43 -16.44 -12.76
CA LEU A 10 -29.19 -15.21 -13.04
C LEU A 10 -28.30 -13.97 -12.90
N VAL A 11 -27.50 -13.90 -11.83
CA VAL A 11 -26.56 -12.79 -11.59
C VAL A 11 -25.47 -12.75 -12.65
N LEU A 12 -24.88 -13.90 -13.00
CA LEU A 12 -23.85 -14.01 -14.02
C LEU A 12 -24.38 -13.57 -15.39
N THR A 13 -25.59 -14.02 -15.76
CA THR A 13 -26.22 -13.64 -17.03
C THR A 13 -26.52 -12.14 -17.09
N ALA A 14 -27.04 -11.57 -16.00
CA ALA A 14 -27.33 -10.13 -15.92
C ALA A 14 -26.06 -9.26 -16.08
N ASN A 15 -24.88 -9.79 -15.74
CA ASN A 15 -23.60 -9.11 -15.89
C ASN A 15 -22.80 -9.57 -17.12
N GLY A 16 -23.39 -10.40 -17.99
CA GLY A 16 -22.71 -10.91 -19.19
C GLY A 16 -21.54 -11.87 -18.92
N LEU A 17 -21.52 -12.51 -17.75
CA LEU A 17 -20.46 -13.42 -17.30
C LEU A 17 -20.80 -14.90 -17.46
N ASN A 18 -21.99 -15.23 -17.98
CA ASN A 18 -22.50 -16.61 -18.10
C ASN A 18 -21.78 -17.47 -19.16
N THR A 19 -20.93 -16.87 -20.00
CA THR A 19 -20.11 -17.59 -20.98
C THR A 19 -18.75 -17.98 -20.44
N LEU A 20 -18.36 -17.45 -19.28
CA LEU A 20 -17.09 -17.75 -18.64
C LEU A 20 -17.16 -19.09 -17.91
N ASP A 21 -16.09 -19.86 -17.96
CA ASP A 21 -15.99 -21.07 -17.15
C ASP A 21 -15.74 -20.75 -15.66
N VAL A 22 -15.84 -21.76 -14.80
CA VAL A 22 -15.65 -21.58 -13.35
C VAL A 22 -14.27 -21.00 -13.02
N ARG A 23 -13.23 -21.34 -13.78
CA ARG A 23 -11.86 -20.86 -13.57
C ARG A 23 -11.75 -19.39 -13.95
N GLU A 24 -12.27 -18.99 -15.10
CA GLU A 24 -12.31 -17.61 -15.55
C GLU A 24 -13.13 -16.72 -14.60
N LEU A 25 -14.28 -17.22 -14.13
CA LEU A 25 -15.09 -16.54 -13.11
C LEU A 25 -14.32 -16.36 -11.81
N CYS A 26 -13.64 -17.40 -11.31
CA CYS A 26 -12.82 -17.30 -10.11
C CYS A 26 -11.72 -16.24 -10.27
N ILE A 27 -11.01 -16.22 -11.40
CA ILE A 27 -9.96 -15.24 -11.69
C ILE A 27 -10.53 -13.82 -11.68
N LEU A 28 -11.64 -13.60 -12.39
CA LEU A 28 -12.31 -12.30 -12.46
C LEU A 28 -12.78 -11.83 -11.08
N LEU A 29 -13.44 -12.71 -10.34
CA LEU A 29 -13.95 -12.40 -9.01
C LEU A 29 -12.82 -12.04 -8.05
N VAL A 30 -11.73 -12.81 -8.02
CA VAL A 30 -10.54 -12.56 -7.19
C VAL A 30 -9.87 -11.23 -7.53
N GLN A 31 -9.84 -10.84 -8.80
CA GLN A 31 -9.31 -9.53 -9.21
C GLN A 31 -10.23 -8.37 -8.81
N SER A 32 -11.55 -8.59 -8.83
CA SER A 32 -12.55 -7.58 -8.49
C SER A 32 -12.72 -7.37 -6.97
N ASP A 33 -12.64 -8.45 -6.20
CA ASP A 33 -12.77 -8.45 -4.75
C ASP A 33 -11.48 -8.98 -4.11
N ASN A 34 -10.61 -8.03 -3.76
CA ASN A 34 -9.33 -8.33 -3.14
C ASN A 34 -9.44 -8.84 -1.69
N SER A 35 -10.64 -8.87 -1.09
CA SER A 35 -10.87 -9.53 0.21
C SER A 35 -10.80 -11.06 0.14
N LEU A 36 -10.90 -11.61 -1.09
CA LEU A 36 -10.78 -13.04 -1.37
C LEU A 36 -9.33 -13.54 -1.25
N LEU A 37 -8.34 -12.64 -1.26
CA LEU A 37 -6.93 -12.97 -1.06
C LEU A 37 -6.45 -12.50 0.32
N PRO A 38 -5.50 -13.19 0.95
CA PRO A 38 -4.84 -12.67 2.14
C PRO A 38 -4.11 -11.37 1.80
N ALA A 39 -4.35 -10.31 2.58
CA ALA A 39 -3.66 -9.03 2.39
C ALA A 39 -2.14 -9.19 2.59
N VAL A 40 -1.36 -8.46 1.79
CA VAL A 40 0.10 -8.43 1.95
C VAL A 40 0.44 -7.76 3.29
N CYS A 41 1.36 -8.37 4.04
CA CYS A 41 1.75 -7.88 5.35
C CYS A 41 2.69 -6.68 5.21
N HIS A 42 2.15 -5.47 5.40
CA HIS A 42 2.96 -4.25 5.41
C HIS A 42 3.98 -4.25 6.56
N SER A 43 3.63 -4.79 7.74
CA SER A 43 4.55 -4.91 8.88
C SER A 43 5.75 -5.80 8.56
N TYR A 44 5.53 -6.88 7.80
CA TYR A 44 6.61 -7.72 7.29
C TYR A 44 7.50 -6.87 6.40
N ASN A 45 6.96 -6.23 5.36
CA ASN A 45 7.72 -5.45 4.37
C ASN A 45 8.52 -4.26 4.94
N ASN A 46 8.27 -3.86 6.19
CA ASN A 46 8.96 -2.76 6.85
C ASN A 46 9.85 -3.27 8.00
N GLY A 47 11.01 -2.63 8.19
CA GLY A 47 11.96 -3.01 9.25
C GLY A 47 13.04 -4.00 8.82
N THR A 48 13.89 -4.36 9.78
CA THR A 48 15.05 -5.24 9.62
C THR A 48 14.76 -6.65 10.12
N GLY A 49 15.57 -7.62 9.71
CA GLY A 49 15.43 -9.03 10.11
C GLY A 49 14.41 -9.81 9.27
N PRO A 50 14.25 -11.11 9.57
CA PRO A 50 13.49 -12.04 8.73
C PRO A 50 12.00 -11.71 8.63
N TYR A 51 11.40 -11.18 9.70
CA TYR A 51 9.97 -10.84 9.73
C TYR A 51 9.70 -9.32 9.72
N GLY A 52 10.72 -8.49 9.53
CA GLY A 52 10.60 -7.04 9.64
C GLY A 52 10.01 -6.61 11.00
N ARG A 53 8.94 -5.82 10.96
CA ARG A 53 8.17 -5.37 12.13
C ARG A 53 6.96 -6.25 12.43
N CYS A 54 6.78 -7.39 11.75
CA CYS A 54 5.66 -8.28 12.02
C CYS A 54 5.90 -9.07 13.32
N GLN A 55 5.05 -8.85 14.32
CA GLN A 55 5.14 -9.51 15.63
C GLN A 55 4.57 -10.94 15.61
N GLU A 56 3.66 -11.22 14.68
CA GLU A 56 3.02 -12.54 14.54
C GLU A 56 3.93 -13.57 13.86
N ALA A 57 5.02 -13.12 13.22
CA ALA A 57 6.01 -13.95 12.52
C ALA A 57 5.34 -15.02 11.64
N GLU A 58 5.62 -16.31 11.87
CA GLU A 58 5.08 -17.41 11.08
C GLU A 58 3.57 -17.60 11.23
N ASN A 59 2.98 -17.10 12.32
CA ASN A 59 1.54 -17.20 12.60
C ASN A 59 0.73 -16.03 12.03
N CYS A 60 1.40 -15.08 11.36
CA CYS A 60 0.73 -13.96 10.73
C CYS A 60 -0.30 -14.45 9.70
N LYS A 61 -1.54 -13.93 9.76
CA LYS A 61 -2.58 -14.28 8.77
C LYS A 61 -2.50 -13.47 7.48
N ARG A 62 -1.54 -12.54 7.41
CA ARG A 62 -1.26 -11.67 6.25
C ARG A 62 -0.07 -12.23 5.50
N LEU A 63 -0.12 -12.13 4.17
CA LEU A 63 0.87 -12.73 3.30
C LEU A 63 2.25 -12.07 3.46
N HIS A 64 3.27 -12.84 3.87
CA HIS A 64 4.67 -12.37 3.88
C HIS A 64 5.31 -12.56 2.50
N ILE A 65 5.02 -11.64 1.59
CA ILE A 65 5.69 -11.52 0.28
C ILE A 65 6.19 -10.08 0.10
N CYS A 66 7.27 -9.89 -0.65
CA CYS A 66 7.81 -8.57 -0.94
C CYS A 66 6.83 -7.72 -1.77
N GLU A 67 6.42 -6.55 -1.28
CA GLU A 67 5.55 -5.63 -2.02
C GLU A 67 6.21 -5.10 -3.30
N LYS A 68 7.52 -4.91 -3.30
CA LYS A 68 8.26 -4.44 -4.49
C LYS A 68 8.26 -5.49 -5.60
N TYR A 69 8.41 -6.75 -5.21
CA TYR A 69 8.37 -7.88 -6.13
C TYR A 69 7.03 -8.02 -6.86
N LEU A 70 5.91 -7.68 -6.18
CA LEU A 70 4.59 -7.67 -6.81
C LEU A 70 4.44 -6.57 -7.88
N ARG A 71 5.27 -5.51 -7.81
CA ARG A 71 5.25 -4.38 -8.75
C ARG A 71 6.27 -4.52 -9.88
N GLY A 72 7.19 -5.47 -9.79
CA GLY A 72 8.24 -5.68 -10.78
C GLY A 72 9.45 -6.42 -10.22
N PRO A 73 10.55 -6.46 -10.99
CA PRO A 73 11.80 -7.10 -10.56
C PRO A 73 12.32 -6.53 -9.23
N CYS A 74 12.78 -7.41 -8.33
CA CYS A 74 13.34 -7.03 -7.03
C CYS A 74 14.34 -8.07 -6.54
N ASP A 75 15.50 -7.62 -6.05
CA ASP A 75 16.59 -8.48 -5.56
C ASP A 75 16.83 -8.33 -4.05
N CYS A 76 15.82 -7.91 -3.29
CA CYS A 76 15.93 -7.76 -1.84
C CYS A 76 15.85 -9.11 -1.09
N THR A 77 16.10 -9.09 0.21
CA THR A 77 16.11 -10.29 1.08
C THR A 77 14.71 -10.75 1.52
N ARG A 78 13.64 -10.18 0.97
CA ARG A 78 12.26 -10.56 1.29
C ARG A 78 11.82 -11.71 0.39
N ALA A 79 10.77 -12.41 0.81
CA ALA A 79 10.24 -13.53 0.07
C ALA A 79 9.78 -13.07 -1.33
N HIS A 80 10.24 -13.79 -2.34
CA HIS A 80 9.87 -13.63 -3.75
C HIS A 80 9.26 -14.91 -4.33
N ASP A 81 9.13 -15.95 -3.50
CA ASP A 81 8.52 -17.21 -3.87
C ASP A 81 7.25 -17.45 -3.03
N PHE A 82 6.13 -17.69 -3.72
CA PHE A 82 4.85 -17.99 -3.09
C PHE A 82 4.76 -19.43 -2.57
N TYR A 83 5.73 -20.28 -2.91
CA TYR A 83 5.83 -21.65 -2.42
C TYR A 83 6.69 -21.77 -1.15
N GLU A 84 7.24 -20.66 -0.63
CA GLU A 84 7.86 -20.63 0.69
C GLU A 84 6.87 -21.03 1.79
N PRO A 85 7.33 -21.58 2.94
CA PRO A 85 6.45 -22.19 3.94
C PRO A 85 5.32 -21.28 4.43
N HIS A 86 5.62 -20.00 4.68
CA HIS A 86 4.62 -19.06 5.18
C HIS A 86 3.66 -18.55 4.09
N PRO A 87 4.13 -18.06 2.92
CA PRO A 87 3.24 -17.70 1.81
C PRO A 87 2.30 -18.83 1.39
N LEU A 88 2.84 -20.03 1.20
CA LEU A 88 2.07 -21.19 0.76
C LEU A 88 0.97 -21.54 1.76
N LYS A 89 1.32 -21.65 3.04
CA LYS A 89 0.36 -21.93 4.11
C LYS A 89 -0.74 -20.86 4.17
N THR A 90 -0.37 -19.58 4.13
CA THR A 90 -1.32 -18.46 4.22
C THR A 90 -2.33 -18.46 3.05
N LEU A 91 -1.89 -18.87 1.86
CA LEU A 91 -2.75 -18.99 0.68
C LEU A 91 -3.64 -20.24 0.75
N GLN A 92 -3.10 -21.38 1.19
CA GLN A 92 -3.88 -22.61 1.36
C GLN A 92 -4.94 -22.49 2.46
N ASP A 93 -4.62 -21.83 3.58
CA ASP A 93 -5.56 -21.52 4.66
C ASP A 93 -6.74 -20.64 4.18
N ARG A 94 -6.56 -19.95 3.04
CA ARG A 94 -7.58 -19.15 2.36
C ARG A 94 -8.31 -19.90 1.23
N GLY A 95 -7.99 -21.18 1.02
CA GLY A 95 -8.63 -22.01 0.00
C GLY A 95 -8.12 -21.74 -1.42
N ILE A 96 -6.95 -21.12 -1.58
CA ILE A 96 -6.34 -20.93 -2.90
C ILE A 96 -5.91 -22.30 -3.45
N THR A 97 -6.45 -22.67 -4.61
CA THR A 97 -6.18 -23.96 -5.23
C THR A 97 -4.83 -23.98 -5.95
N PRO A 98 -4.24 -25.15 -6.22
CA PRO A 98 -2.98 -25.26 -6.97
C PRO A 98 -3.01 -24.58 -8.35
N GLU A 99 -4.17 -24.59 -9.02
CA GLU A 99 -4.35 -23.92 -10.31
C GLU A 99 -4.26 -22.39 -10.19
N LEU A 100 -4.80 -21.83 -9.10
CA LEU A 100 -4.66 -20.39 -8.79
C LEU A 100 -3.25 -20.05 -8.31
N MET A 101 -2.57 -20.96 -7.60
CA MET A 101 -1.17 -20.79 -7.21
C MET A 101 -0.26 -20.55 -8.41
N ALA A 102 -0.53 -21.19 -9.55
CA ALA A 102 0.25 -21.01 -10.78
C ALA A 102 0.18 -19.56 -11.34
N ILE A 103 -0.89 -18.83 -11.05
CA ILE A 103 -1.12 -17.45 -11.53
C ILE A 103 -1.15 -16.42 -10.39
N ILE A 104 -0.82 -16.81 -9.16
CA ILE A 104 -1.06 -15.99 -7.97
C ILE A 104 -0.29 -14.68 -8.00
N LYS A 105 0.92 -14.69 -8.56
CA LYS A 105 1.72 -13.48 -8.76
C LYS A 105 0.97 -12.47 -9.62
N ASP A 106 0.46 -12.92 -10.77
CA ASP A 106 -0.27 -12.07 -11.72
C ASP A 106 -1.56 -11.54 -11.09
N LEU A 107 -2.26 -12.34 -10.28
CA LEU A 107 -3.44 -11.89 -9.54
C LEU A 107 -3.09 -10.73 -8.60
N TYR A 108 -2.07 -10.88 -7.76
CA TYR A 108 -1.64 -9.81 -6.85
C TYR A 108 -1.15 -8.57 -7.59
N SER A 109 -0.36 -8.74 -8.65
CA SER A 109 0.12 -7.63 -9.49
C SER A 109 -1.04 -6.88 -10.15
N ASN A 110 -2.03 -7.58 -10.70
CA ASN A 110 -3.22 -6.97 -11.31
C ASN A 110 -4.04 -6.19 -10.29
N ILE A 111 -4.24 -6.73 -9.08
CA ILE A 111 -4.94 -6.03 -8.00
C ILE A 111 -4.23 -4.72 -7.62
N GLU A 112 -2.91 -4.70 -7.54
CA GLU A 112 -2.14 -3.46 -7.29
C GLU A 112 -2.38 -2.43 -8.40
N VAL A 113 -2.33 -2.84 -9.67
CA VAL A 113 -2.56 -1.97 -10.82
C VAL A 113 -3.98 -1.38 -10.79
N LEU A 114 -5.01 -2.20 -10.58
CA LEU A 114 -6.40 -1.76 -10.51
C LEU A 114 -6.64 -0.78 -9.35
N ARG A 115 -5.98 -0.99 -8.20
CA ARG A 115 -6.05 -0.07 -7.05
C ARG A 115 -5.41 1.29 -7.36
N HIS A 116 -4.34 1.31 -8.16
CA HIS A 116 -3.69 2.55 -8.58
C HIS A 116 -4.54 3.31 -9.61
N LEU A 117 -5.14 2.61 -10.56
CA LEU A 117 -6.01 3.21 -11.58
C LEU A 117 -7.27 3.84 -10.98
N SER A 118 -7.93 3.14 -10.05
CA SER A 118 -9.11 3.67 -9.32
C SER A 118 -8.78 4.89 -8.46
N LYS A 119 -7.56 4.97 -7.90
CA LYS A 119 -7.10 6.15 -7.16
C LYS A 119 -6.80 7.33 -8.09
N ALA A 120 -6.28 7.08 -9.29
CA ALA A 120 -6.01 8.12 -10.29
C ALA A 120 -7.29 8.76 -10.84
N THR A 121 -8.35 7.98 -11.04
CA THR A 121 -9.67 8.50 -11.45
C THR A 121 -10.41 9.24 -10.33
N SER A 122 -10.04 9.00 -9.07
CA SER A 122 -10.65 9.62 -7.89
C SER A 122 -9.92 10.88 -7.39
N ALA A 123 -8.78 11.25 -8.00
CA ALA A 123 -8.10 12.50 -7.68
C ALA A 123 -8.89 13.68 -8.28
N PRO A 124 -9.36 14.66 -7.49
CA PRO A 124 -9.94 15.87 -8.06
C PRO A 124 -8.84 16.60 -8.83
N ASN A 125 -9.18 17.12 -10.01
CA ASN A 125 -8.38 18.09 -10.76
C ASN A 125 -7.97 19.26 -9.85
N ALA A 126 -6.84 19.15 -9.16
CA ALA A 126 -6.29 20.24 -8.36
C ALA A 126 -5.57 21.21 -9.31
N ALA A 127 -6.33 22.26 -9.67
CA ALA A 127 -5.91 23.60 -10.04
C ALA A 127 -4.81 23.74 -11.13
N GLY A 128 -5.24 24.21 -12.30
CA GLY A 128 -4.34 24.84 -13.27
C GLY A 128 -3.61 26.07 -12.69
N PRO A 129 -2.48 26.47 -13.29
CA PRO A 129 -1.67 27.57 -12.78
C PRO A 129 -2.32 28.92 -13.13
N ASN A 130 -3.14 29.46 -12.22
CA ASN A 130 -3.59 30.84 -12.35
C ASN A 130 -2.53 31.81 -11.83
N ALA A 131 -1.74 32.32 -12.78
CA ALA A 131 -0.99 33.55 -12.62
C ALA A 131 -1.94 34.76 -12.54
N ARG A 132 -1.51 35.76 -11.76
CA ARG A 132 -1.94 37.18 -11.73
C ARG A 132 -3.05 37.59 -10.74
N ARG A 133 -2.60 38.10 -9.59
CA ARG A 133 -3.08 39.41 -9.08
C ARG A 133 -1.93 40.15 -8.39
N GLY A 134 -1.60 41.31 -8.95
CA GLY A 134 -0.55 42.22 -8.51
C GLY A 134 -0.95 43.12 -7.33
N PRO A 135 -0.14 44.16 -7.05
CA PRO A 135 0.22 44.59 -5.70
C PRO A 135 -0.70 45.68 -5.15
N ASN A 136 -0.82 45.77 -3.82
CA ASN A 136 -1.21 47.05 -3.21
C ASN A 136 -0.41 47.34 -1.94
N SER A 137 0.40 48.39 -2.04
CA SER A 137 1.05 49.10 -0.96
C SER A 137 0.08 50.15 -0.41
N GLN A 138 0.05 50.35 0.91
CA GLN A 138 0.07 51.66 1.58
C GLN A 138 -0.11 51.55 3.11
N ASN A 139 1.02 51.76 3.80
CA ASN A 139 1.23 52.56 5.01
C ASN A 139 0.21 52.57 6.17
N ARG A 140 0.70 52.25 7.37
CA ARG A 140 1.03 53.26 8.42
C ARG A 140 1.82 52.64 9.59
N ARG A 141 3.02 53.18 9.82
CA ARG A 141 3.78 53.21 11.09
C ARG A 141 3.91 54.70 11.49
N PRO A 142 4.39 55.12 12.68
CA PRO A 142 4.82 54.34 13.86
C PRO A 142 4.31 54.95 15.20
N SER A 143 4.60 54.30 16.33
CA SER A 143 4.86 55.04 17.57
C SER A 143 5.94 54.35 18.40
N THR A 144 6.92 55.19 18.71
CA THR A 144 8.15 55.05 19.48
C THR A 144 7.92 54.70 20.95
N GLY A 145 8.87 53.96 21.52
CA GLY A 145 9.03 53.77 22.96
C GLY A 145 10.35 53.07 23.27
N PHE A 146 11.40 53.87 23.44
CA PHE A 146 12.75 53.47 23.81
C PHE A 146 12.85 52.99 25.27
N ASN A 147 13.65 51.95 25.51
CA ASN A 147 14.77 51.90 26.48
C ASN A 147 15.40 50.48 26.38
N ALA A 148 16.63 50.27 25.89
CA ALA A 148 17.92 50.63 26.47
C ALA A 148 18.00 50.21 27.96
N GLY A 149 18.88 49.32 28.43
CA GLY A 149 20.04 48.65 27.85
C GLY A 149 20.88 48.05 29.00
N ARG A 150 22.01 47.44 28.63
CA ARG A 150 23.11 46.85 29.46
C ARG A 150 22.80 45.47 30.04
N GLY A 151 23.58 44.42 29.74
CA GLY A 151 25.04 44.30 29.51
C GLY A 151 25.55 43.30 30.56
N GLN A 152 26.55 42.44 30.43
CA GLN A 152 27.68 42.14 29.55
C GLN A 152 27.98 40.63 29.78
N GLU A 153 28.28 39.80 28.78
CA GLU A 153 29.60 39.52 28.19
C GLU A 153 30.66 38.81 29.07
N ALA A 154 31.46 37.97 28.38
CA ALA A 154 32.70 37.27 28.77
C ALA A 154 32.52 35.88 29.46
N GLN A 155 32.78 34.73 28.82
CA GLN A 155 34.02 34.13 28.26
C GLN A 155 34.67 33.07 29.17
N ARG A 156 35.12 31.98 28.51
CA ARG A 156 36.17 30.99 28.88
C ARG A 156 35.78 29.65 29.56
N LEU A 157 35.95 28.57 28.79
CA LEU A 157 36.49 27.26 29.20
C LEU A 157 37.97 27.39 29.67
N PRO A 158 38.65 26.41 30.31
CA PRO A 158 38.41 24.95 30.25
C PRO A 158 38.78 24.07 31.50
N TYR A 159 38.65 22.74 31.32
CA TYR A 159 39.45 21.60 31.85
C TYR A 159 39.13 20.87 33.21
N ASN A 160 38.92 19.54 33.06
CA ASN A 160 39.25 18.30 33.83
C ASN A 160 38.98 18.04 35.33
N ASN A 161 38.41 16.85 35.62
CA ASN A 161 39.01 15.63 36.21
C ASN A 161 37.85 14.63 36.51
N THR A 162 37.91 13.32 36.24
CA THR A 162 38.83 12.28 36.74
C THR A 162 38.76 11.05 35.83
#